data_AF-A0A2J5N8Z2-F1
#
_entry.id   AF-A0A2J5N8Z2-F1
#
_cell.length_a   1.000
_cell.length_b   1.000
_cell.length_c   1.000
_cell.angle_alpha   90.00
_cell.angle_beta   90.00
_cell.angle_gamma   90.00
#
_symmetry.space_group_name_H-M   'P 1'
#
loop_
_entity.id
_entity.type
_entity.pdbx_description
1 polymer ?
#
loop_
_entity_poly.entity_id
_entity_poly.type
_entity_poly.pdbx_seq_one_letter_code
_entity_poly.pdbx_strand_id
1 'polypeptide(L)'
;LKRSELLPLTQKIDSPLICTNCPHKMLSKSQVAVATGIIHGFDIGKISALNKVTPKTITWHKSEIMEKYSLNNNYDFFQFINLLKERW
;
A
#
# COMPACT_ATOMS: atom_id res chain seq x y z
N LEU A 1 3.58 -33.35 46.85
CA LEU A 1 4.76 -33.00 46.01
C LEU A 1 4.38 -33.35 44.56
N LYS A 2 4.36 -32.48 43.55
CA LYS A 2 4.65 -31.06 43.39
C LYS A 2 3.71 -30.54 42.30
N ARG A 3 3.20 -29.34 42.54
CA ARG A 3 2.57 -28.43 41.58
C ARG A 3 3.69 -27.83 40.75
N SER A 4 3.62 -27.90 39.44
CA SER A 4 4.54 -27.21 38.51
C SER A 4 3.68 -26.23 37.72
N GLU A 5 3.36 -25.07 38.29
CA GLU A 5 4.07 -23.81 38.06
C GLU A 5 4.03 -23.39 36.59
N LEU A 6 3.08 -22.50 36.32
CA LEU A 6 2.97 -21.63 35.16
C LEU A 6 4.26 -20.83 34.96
N LEU A 7 4.78 -20.82 33.74
CA LEU A 7 5.57 -19.71 33.24
C LEU A 7 4.79 -19.08 32.08
N PRO A 8 4.44 -17.78 32.14
CA PRO A 8 3.79 -17.09 31.04
C PRO A 8 4.71 -17.11 29.82
N LEU A 9 4.20 -17.63 28.69
CA LEU A 9 4.75 -17.35 27.37
C LEU A 9 4.91 -15.84 27.26
N THR A 10 6.16 -15.41 27.31
CA THR A 10 6.61 -14.03 27.11
C THR A 10 5.77 -13.38 26.02
N GLN A 11 4.89 -12.46 26.43
CA GLN A 11 4.24 -11.53 25.54
C GLN A 11 5.37 -10.76 24.84
N LYS A 12 5.63 -11.13 23.57
CA LYS A 12 6.38 -10.25 22.68
C LYS A 12 5.54 -8.99 22.61
N ILE A 13 6.01 -7.94 23.28
CA ILE A 13 5.47 -6.61 23.13
C ILE A 13 5.69 -6.27 21.66
N ASP A 14 4.62 -6.35 20.87
CA ASP A 14 4.60 -5.93 19.49
C ASP A 14 5.03 -4.47 19.46
N SER A 15 6.29 -4.24 19.13
CA SER A 15 6.78 -2.90 18.83
C SER A 15 5.89 -2.37 17.71
N PRO A 16 5.35 -1.14 17.80
CA PRO A 16 4.62 -0.58 16.69
C PRO A 16 5.57 -0.58 15.50
N LEU A 17 5.23 -1.35 14.46
CA LEU A 17 5.99 -1.42 13.23
C LEU A 17 5.90 -0.03 12.57
N ILE A 18 6.76 0.89 13.02
CA ILE A 18 6.87 2.24 12.49
C ILE A 18 7.56 2.09 11.13
N CYS A 19 6.74 1.86 10.10
CA CYS A 19 7.18 1.63 8.73
C CYS A 19 7.62 2.91 8.00
N THR A 20 7.96 3.99 8.69
CA THR A 20 8.31 5.28 8.06
C THR A 20 9.51 5.20 7.12
N ASN A 21 10.42 4.24 7.32
CA ASN A 21 11.61 4.00 6.47
C ASN A 21 11.71 2.56 5.93
N CYS A 22 10.60 1.82 5.88
CA CYS A 22 10.63 0.43 5.40
C CYS A 22 10.59 0.38 3.86
N PRO A 23 11.51 -0.33 3.18
CA PRO A 23 11.46 -0.52 1.73
C PRO A 23 10.18 -1.25 1.25
N HIS A 24 9.45 -1.90 2.17
CA HIS A 24 8.16 -2.54 1.87
C HIS A 24 6.96 -1.57 1.79
N LYS A 25 7.10 -0.27 2.09
CA LYS A 25 5.94 0.67 2.17
C LYS A 25 6.05 1.97 1.38
N MET A 26 7.05 2.15 0.52
CA MET A 26 7.11 3.33 -0.37
C MET A 26 6.67 3.00 -1.79
N LEU A 27 5.87 3.90 -2.37
CA LEU A 27 5.53 3.88 -3.78
C LEU A 27 6.76 4.30 -4.60
N SER A 28 7.02 3.60 -5.71
CA SER A 28 7.99 4.07 -6.71
C SER A 28 7.48 5.34 -7.39
N LYS A 29 8.34 6.10 -8.08
CA LYS A 29 7.93 7.32 -8.79
C LYS A 29 6.76 7.07 -9.76
N SER A 30 6.80 5.97 -10.51
CA SER A 30 5.70 5.60 -11.41
C SER A 30 4.43 5.23 -10.67
N GLN A 31 4.54 4.53 -9.53
CA GLN A 31 3.39 4.20 -8.67
C GLN A 31 2.77 5.45 -8.05
N VAL A 32 3.59 6.43 -7.63
CA VAL A 32 3.14 7.74 -7.15
C VAL A 32 2.37 8.48 -8.25
N ALA A 33 2.88 8.49 -9.48
CA ALA A 33 2.20 9.15 -10.59
C ALA A 33 0.83 8.52 -10.90
N VAL A 34 0.73 7.19 -10.85
CA VAL A 34 -0.55 6.47 -10.97
C VAL A 34 -1.50 6.82 -9.83
N ALA A 35 -1.04 6.71 -8.58
CA ALA A 35 -1.84 7.04 -7.41
C ALA A 35 -2.36 8.50 -7.46
N THR A 36 -1.50 9.45 -7.80
CA THR A 36 -1.84 10.88 -7.94
C THR A 36 -2.91 11.10 -9.01
N GLY A 37 -2.78 10.45 -10.17
CA GLY A 37 -3.79 10.52 -11.23
C GLY A 37 -5.16 10.02 -10.75
N ILE A 38 -5.18 8.92 -10.00
CA ILE A 38 -6.42 8.35 -9.43
C ILE A 38 -7.00 9.27 -8.35
N ILE A 39 -6.17 9.86 -7.48
CA ILE A 39 -6.59 10.87 -6.48
C ILE A 39 -7.29 12.05 -7.15
N HIS A 40 -6.81 12.47 -8.31
CA HIS A 40 -7.41 13.54 -9.11
C HIS A 40 -8.61 13.10 -9.97
N GLY A 41 -9.04 11.84 -9.86
CA GLY A 41 -10.19 11.30 -10.61
C GLY A 41 -9.92 11.10 -12.10
N PHE A 42 -8.66 10.97 -12.51
CA PHE A 42 -8.33 10.68 -13.90
C PHE A 42 -8.54 9.20 -14.23
N ASP A 43 -9.07 8.92 -15.42
CA ASP A 43 -9.13 7.56 -15.94
C ASP A 43 -7.74 7.06 -16.38
N ILE A 44 -7.65 5.75 -16.63
CA ILE A 44 -6.41 5.08 -17.05
C ILE A 44 -5.83 5.68 -18.34
N GLY A 45 -6.68 6.07 -19.28
CA GLY A 45 -6.26 6.65 -20.56
C GLY A 45 -5.58 8.00 -20.37
N LYS A 46 -6.17 8.87 -19.55
CA LYS A 46 -5.60 10.18 -19.21
C LYS A 46 -4.28 10.03 -18.43
N ILE A 47 -4.22 9.13 -17.46
CA ILE A 47 -2.98 8.87 -16.71
C ILE A 47 -1.88 8.33 -17.66
N SER A 48 -2.25 7.42 -18.55
CA SER A 48 -1.35 6.86 -19.58
C SER A 48 -0.77 7.96 -20.47
N ALA A 49 -1.63 8.85 -21.01
CA ALA A 49 -1.22 9.94 -21.88
C ALA A 49 -0.26 10.91 -21.16
N LEU A 50 -0.58 11.30 -19.92
CA LEU A 50 0.23 12.22 -19.12
C LEU A 50 1.62 11.65 -18.80
N ASN A 51 1.71 10.34 -18.55
CA ASN A 51 2.95 9.66 -18.19
C ASN A 51 3.71 9.08 -19.39
N LYS A 52 3.19 9.22 -20.61
CA LYS A 52 3.79 8.69 -21.86
C LYS A 52 4.08 7.18 -21.81
N VAL A 53 3.19 6.42 -21.18
CA VAL A 53 3.27 4.95 -21.09
C VAL A 53 1.96 4.33 -21.54
N THR A 54 1.95 3.03 -21.86
CA THR A 54 0.72 2.37 -22.31
C THR A 54 -0.32 2.26 -21.18
N PRO A 55 -1.63 2.18 -21.49
CA PRO A 55 -2.67 1.90 -20.49
C PRO A 55 -2.40 0.60 -19.70
N LYS A 56 -1.84 -0.42 -20.36
CA LYS A 56 -1.45 -1.68 -19.72
C LYS A 56 -0.38 -1.47 -18.65
N THR A 57 0.57 -0.57 -18.88
CA THR A 57 1.61 -0.20 -17.90
C THR A 57 1.00 0.48 -16.68
N ILE A 58 -0.02 1.34 -16.87
CA ILE A 58 -0.75 1.96 -15.76
C ILE A 58 -1.48 0.91 -14.92
N THR A 59 -2.20 -0.01 -15.57
CA THR A 59 -2.88 -1.11 -14.89
C THR A 59 -1.88 -2.00 -14.14
N TRP A 60 -0.74 -2.31 -14.74
CA TRP A 60 0.32 -3.08 -14.08
C TRP A 60 0.82 -2.38 -12.82
N HIS A 61 1.19 -1.09 -12.92
CA HIS A 61 1.60 -0.33 -11.74
C HIS A 61 0.53 -0.29 -10.65
N LYS A 62 -0.76 -0.18 -11.01
CA LYS A 62 -1.86 -0.30 -10.05
C LYS A 62 -1.84 -1.66 -9.34
N SER A 63 -1.72 -2.77 -10.09
CA SER A 63 -1.62 -4.11 -9.53
C SER A 63 -0.43 -4.27 -8.58
N GLU A 64 0.74 -3.73 -8.95
CA GLU A 64 1.93 -3.75 -8.07
C GLU A 64 1.70 -2.97 -6.77
N ILE A 65 0.91 -1.88 -6.79
CA ILE A 65 0.51 -1.18 -5.57
C ILE A 65 -0.39 -2.10 -4.73
N MET A 66 -1.39 -2.73 -5.34
CA MET A 66 -2.29 -3.64 -4.64
C MET A 66 -1.52 -4.80 -3.97
N GLU A 67 -0.60 -5.42 -4.70
CA GLU A 67 0.25 -6.49 -4.17
C GLU A 67 1.14 -6.00 -3.02
N LYS A 68 1.82 -4.87 -3.20
CA LYS A 68 2.73 -4.28 -2.19
C LYS A 68 2.06 -4.01 -0.84
N TYR A 69 0.79 -3.61 -0.84
CA TYR A 69 0.04 -3.31 0.40
C TYR A 69 -1.01 -4.37 0.74
N SER A 70 -0.98 -5.53 0.07
CA SER A 70 -1.93 -6.63 0.30
C SER A 70 -3.40 -6.20 0.22
N LEU A 71 -3.73 -5.40 -0.79
CA LEU A 71 -5.07 -4.88 -1.05
C LEU A 71 -5.83 -5.89 -1.89
N ASN A 72 -6.92 -6.45 -1.35
CA ASN A 72 -7.53 -7.65 -1.94
C ASN A 72 -8.50 -7.34 -3.08
N ASN A 73 -8.97 -6.10 -3.17
CA ASN A 73 -9.99 -5.69 -4.12
C ASN A 73 -9.89 -4.19 -4.43
N ASN A 74 -10.71 -3.72 -5.37
CA ASN A 74 -10.74 -2.31 -5.75
C ASN A 74 -11.19 -1.39 -4.60
N TYR A 75 -12.08 -1.84 -3.72
CA TYR A 75 -12.52 -1.06 -2.56
C TYR A 75 -11.36 -0.80 -1.60
N ASP A 76 -10.60 -1.83 -1.21
CA ASP A 76 -9.39 -1.71 -0.39
C ASP A 76 -8.38 -0.75 -1.03
N PHE A 77 -8.22 -0.85 -2.36
CA PHE A 77 -7.37 0.05 -3.12
C PHE A 77 -7.82 1.50 -3.04
N PHE A 78 -9.10 1.79 -3.26
CA PHE A 78 -9.60 3.17 -3.16
C PHE A 78 -9.54 3.73 -1.73
N GLN A 79 -9.80 2.92 -0.72
CA GLN A 79 -9.61 3.31 0.68
C GLN A 79 -8.15 3.68 0.96
N PHE A 80 -7.20 2.86 0.48
CA PHE A 80 -5.77 3.15 0.58
C PHE A 80 -5.39 4.46 -0.12
N ILE A 81 -5.89 4.69 -1.34
CA ILE A 81 -5.62 5.91 -2.10
C ILE A 81 -6.18 7.15 -1.39
N ASN A 82 -7.37 7.07 -0.79
CA ASN A 82 -7.95 8.17 -0.02
C ASN A 82 -7.10 8.51 1.22
N LEU A 83 -6.56 7.51 1.91
CA LEU A 83 -5.63 7.74 3.03
C LEU A 83 -4.33 8.42 2.58
N LEU A 84 -3.84 8.14 1.37
CA LEU A 84 -2.69 8.84 0.81
C LEU A 84 -2.99 10.30 0.49
N LYS A 85 -4.20 10.59 -0.02
CA LYS A 85 -4.66 11.97 -0.29
C LYS A 85 -4.64 12.84 0.98
N GLU A 86 -4.92 12.28 2.15
CA GLU A 86 -4.88 13.02 3.42
C GLU A 86 -3.46 13.38 3.88
N ARG A 87 -2.43 12.77 3.29
CA ARG A 87 -1.02 12.90 3.70
C ARG A 87 -0.13 13.63 2.67
N TRP A 88 -0.68 13.99 1.52
CA TRP A 88 -0.01 14.73 0.44
C TRP A 88 -0.63 16.09 0.26
#